data_AF-A0A8T0GJE9-F1
#
_entry.id   AF-A0A8T0GJE9-F1
#
_cell.length_a   1.000
_cell.length_b   1.000
_cell.length_c   1.000
_cell.angle_alpha   90.00
_cell.angle_beta   90.00
_cell.angle_gamma   90.00
#
_symmetry.space_group_name_H-M   'P 1'
#
loop_
_entity.id
_entity.type
_entity.pdbx_description
1 polymer ?
#
loop_
_entity_poly.entity_id
_entity_poly.type
_entity_poly.pdbx_seq_one_letter_code
_entity_poly.pdbx_strand_id
1 'polypeptide(L)'
;MAVSRVLEVLVMILVVVPLAYGQSSESEYDAWLAANQAKYQDSVTALGTPPAVGDFVTVAADSPPASPSCIRYVGKKGSGAKYSKVKSAVKSIPDGMTERCVIYVGEGVWEEKFEIPKTKGPITLKGVSALKSVIQYGDYAEKAGSTSKSATVAVMSDYFKAEDITFSNTHPPPPGGAVGQQAVAFRIEGDKAEFYRVAFLGGQDTLYDKKGRHYYKDCYIKGSIDFIFGAGNAFFERCNLASIANPGSGSLTAQKKTSKNEMSGFVFYGCLVTGNGPIYLGRAWGTYSKVVFVYTDIQAPIYPEGWFNWGDPKREKTVYYGQYKCYGPGADTSGRVSWSKDLSDEQAKPFLSNDFVDASSWIGKK
;
A
#
# COMPACT_ATOMS: atom_id res chain seq x y z
N MET A 1 -54.76 3.63 58.95
CA MET A 1 -53.66 2.64 58.79
C MET A 1 -52.75 3.15 57.68
N ALA A 2 -51.68 3.82 58.06
CA ALA A 2 -50.64 4.33 57.18
C ALA A 2 -49.56 3.26 57.06
N VAL A 3 -49.17 2.90 55.83
CA VAL A 3 -48.03 2.01 55.60
C VAL A 3 -47.08 2.71 54.63
N SER A 4 -45.90 2.99 55.19
CA SER A 4 -44.68 3.53 54.60
C SER A 4 -44.34 2.88 53.26
N ARG A 5 -44.09 3.70 52.22
CA ARG A 5 -43.39 3.26 51.00
C ARG A 5 -41.98 3.83 51.03
N VAL A 6 -41.04 2.90 51.11
CA VAL A 6 -39.59 3.13 51.16
C VAL A 6 -39.12 3.73 49.84
N LEU A 7 -38.30 4.77 49.97
CA LEU A 7 -37.59 5.47 48.92
C LEU A 7 -36.28 4.69 48.64
N GLU A 8 -36.20 3.97 47.51
CA GLU A 8 -34.93 3.41 47.04
C GLU A 8 -34.24 4.41 46.10
N VAL A 9 -33.17 5.00 46.60
CA VAL A 9 -32.22 5.83 45.85
C VAL A 9 -31.29 4.90 45.08
N LEU A 10 -31.42 4.87 43.76
CA LEU A 10 -30.51 4.14 42.88
C LEU A 10 -29.19 4.94 42.74
N VAL A 11 -28.17 4.59 43.52
CA VAL A 11 -26.80 5.10 43.33
C VAL A 11 -26.19 4.38 42.12
N MET A 12 -26.12 5.06 40.98
CA MET A 12 -25.32 4.62 39.84
C MET A 12 -23.82 4.76 40.20
N ILE A 13 -23.19 3.64 40.56
CA ILE A 13 -21.73 3.54 40.63
C ILE A 13 -21.21 3.50 39.19
N LEU A 14 -20.61 4.61 38.76
CA LEU A 14 -19.84 4.69 37.52
C LEU A 14 -18.53 3.91 37.74
N VAL A 15 -18.51 2.63 37.39
CA VAL A 15 -17.26 1.87 37.31
C VAL A 15 -16.52 2.33 36.07
N VAL A 16 -15.58 3.26 36.24
CA VAL A 16 -14.56 3.54 35.23
C VAL A 16 -13.62 2.34 35.23
N VAL A 17 -13.85 1.39 34.32
CA VAL A 17 -12.88 0.34 34.03
C VAL A 17 -11.77 0.99 33.19
N PRO A 18 -10.52 1.05 33.65
CA PRO A 18 -9.42 1.41 32.77
C PRO A 18 -9.30 0.28 31.74
N LEU A 19 -9.44 0.60 30.45
CA LEU A 19 -9.04 -0.31 29.39
C LEU A 19 -7.53 -0.51 29.51
N ALA A 20 -7.14 -1.62 30.14
CA ALA A 20 -5.78 -2.12 30.08
C ALA A 20 -5.45 -2.37 28.61
N TYR A 21 -4.62 -1.50 28.04
CA TYR A 21 -4.06 -1.68 26.71
C TYR A 21 -3.17 -2.92 26.77
N GLY A 22 -3.71 -4.07 26.39
CA GLY A 22 -2.99 -5.33 26.38
C GLY A 22 -1.82 -5.24 25.42
N GLN A 23 -0.61 -5.45 25.94
CA GLN A 23 0.53 -5.82 25.11
C GLN A 23 0.16 -7.12 24.39
N SER A 24 -0.10 -7.07 23.08
CA SER A 24 -0.25 -8.28 22.29
C SER A 24 1.03 -9.10 22.45
N SER A 25 0.91 -10.32 22.96
CA SER A 25 2.07 -11.15 23.28
C SER A 25 2.80 -11.56 21.99
N GLU A 26 4.12 -11.79 22.06
CA GLU A 26 4.91 -12.32 20.94
C GLU A 26 4.26 -13.57 20.32
N SER A 27 3.54 -14.37 21.11
CA SER A 27 2.81 -15.56 20.66
C SER A 27 1.58 -15.29 19.78
N GLU A 28 0.84 -14.19 20.01
CA GLU A 28 -0.30 -13.80 19.18
C GLU A 28 0.16 -13.22 17.84
N TYR A 29 1.32 -12.55 17.87
CA TYR A 29 1.98 -12.05 16.68
C TYR A 29 2.61 -13.18 15.85
N ASP A 30 3.23 -14.18 16.47
CA ASP A 30 3.74 -15.38 15.78
C ASP A 30 2.61 -16.23 15.18
N ALA A 31 1.46 -16.31 15.86
CA ALA A 31 0.26 -16.97 15.33
C ALA A 31 -0.34 -16.18 14.15
N TRP A 32 -0.39 -14.85 14.23
CA TRP A 32 -0.79 -13.99 13.12
C TRP A 32 0.19 -14.08 11.95
N LEU A 33 1.50 -14.14 12.23
CA LEU A 33 2.60 -14.33 11.28
C LEU A 33 2.46 -15.66 10.53
N ALA A 34 2.30 -16.77 11.24
CA ALA A 34 2.09 -18.08 10.64
C ALA A 34 0.80 -18.12 9.80
N ALA A 35 -0.27 -17.47 10.26
CA ALA A 35 -1.53 -17.39 9.52
C ALA A 35 -1.40 -16.55 8.24
N ASN A 36 -0.61 -15.47 8.23
CA ASN A 36 -0.41 -14.64 7.04
C ASN A 36 0.64 -15.23 6.09
N GLN A 37 1.66 -15.91 6.61
CA GLN A 37 2.63 -16.65 5.81
C GLN A 37 1.99 -17.87 5.17
N ALA A 38 1.16 -18.63 5.90
CA ALA A 38 0.35 -19.70 5.32
C ALA A 38 -0.60 -19.15 4.25
N LYS A 39 -1.30 -18.03 4.52
CA LYS A 39 -2.12 -17.37 3.48
C LYS A 39 -1.29 -16.92 2.28
N TYR A 40 -0.09 -16.39 2.47
CA TYR A 40 0.81 -16.01 1.37
C TYR A 40 1.32 -17.23 0.59
N GLN A 41 1.70 -18.32 1.27
CA GLN A 41 2.13 -19.58 0.65
C GLN A 41 0.98 -20.27 -0.08
N ASP A 42 -0.22 -20.31 0.51
CA ASP A 42 -1.46 -20.82 -0.09
C ASP A 42 -1.84 -19.95 -1.29
N SER A 43 -1.65 -18.62 -1.20
CA SER A 43 -1.85 -17.70 -2.32
C SER A 43 -0.85 -17.96 -3.45
N VAL A 44 0.43 -18.13 -3.15
CA VAL A 44 1.48 -18.48 -4.14
C VAL A 44 1.20 -19.86 -4.76
N THR A 45 0.63 -20.79 -4.00
CA THR A 45 0.25 -22.12 -4.48
C THR A 45 -1.04 -22.09 -5.31
N ALA A 46 -2.02 -21.27 -4.92
CA ALA A 46 -3.29 -21.06 -5.63
C ALA A 46 -3.12 -20.28 -6.95
N LEU A 47 -2.12 -19.39 -7.02
CA LEU A 47 -1.71 -18.73 -8.26
C LEU A 47 -1.16 -19.71 -9.31
N GLY A 48 -0.89 -20.97 -8.93
CA GLY A 48 -0.28 -21.99 -9.80
C GLY A 48 1.14 -21.62 -10.24
N THR A 49 1.71 -22.38 -11.18
CA THR A 49 2.83 -21.86 -11.99
C THR A 49 2.19 -20.90 -13.01
N PRO A 50 2.54 -19.60 -13.03
CA PRO A 50 2.11 -18.72 -14.12
C PRO A 50 2.47 -19.38 -15.47
N PRO A 51 1.71 -19.19 -16.57
CA PRO A 51 2.23 -19.53 -17.89
C PRO A 51 3.62 -18.92 -17.97
N ALA A 52 4.66 -19.69 -18.31
CA ALA A 52 6.07 -19.31 -18.15
C ALA A 52 6.32 -17.86 -18.59
N VAL A 53 6.18 -16.92 -17.65
CA VAL A 53 6.45 -15.52 -17.84
C VAL A 53 7.81 -15.41 -17.23
N GLY A 54 8.79 -15.33 -18.12
CA GLY A 54 10.21 -15.38 -17.79
C GLY A 54 10.47 -14.51 -16.58
N ASP A 55 11.34 -15.01 -15.70
CA ASP A 55 12.03 -14.15 -14.75
C ASP A 55 12.45 -12.90 -15.53
N PHE A 56 11.74 -11.78 -15.31
CA PHE A 56 12.11 -10.51 -15.90
C PHE A 56 13.37 -10.10 -15.16
N VAL A 57 14.50 -10.66 -15.60
CA VAL A 57 15.84 -10.23 -15.27
C VAL A 57 15.97 -8.87 -15.93
N THR A 58 15.49 -7.83 -15.26
CA THR A 58 15.66 -6.45 -15.71
C THR A 58 17.15 -6.13 -15.64
N VAL A 59 17.74 -5.98 -16.81
CA VAL A 59 19.12 -5.55 -16.97
C VAL A 59 19.15 -4.03 -17.00
N ALA A 60 19.13 -3.36 -15.83
CA ALA A 60 19.50 -1.94 -15.83
C ALA A 60 20.99 -1.76 -15.52
N ALA A 61 21.63 -0.94 -16.34
CA ALA A 61 23.01 -0.47 -16.16
C ALA A 61 23.11 0.68 -15.11
N ASP A 62 21.98 1.30 -14.74
CA ASP A 62 21.96 2.65 -14.14
C ASP A 62 21.40 2.74 -12.71
N SER A 63 21.23 1.61 -12.00
CA SER A 63 20.86 1.67 -10.58
C SER A 63 22.02 2.23 -9.75
N PRO A 64 21.82 3.25 -8.90
CA PRO A 64 22.91 3.85 -8.12
C PRO A 64 23.62 2.81 -7.22
N PRO A 65 24.96 2.72 -7.27
CA PRO A 65 25.72 1.77 -6.47
C PRO A 65 25.61 2.12 -4.97
N ALA A 66 25.65 1.11 -4.11
CA ALA A 66 25.67 1.33 -2.66
C ALA A 66 27.00 1.93 -2.21
N SER A 67 26.97 3.01 -1.43
CA SER A 67 28.17 3.60 -0.83
C SER A 67 28.51 2.89 0.47
N PRO A 68 29.70 2.25 0.60
CA PRO A 68 30.13 1.65 1.86
C PRO A 68 30.19 2.65 3.01
N SER A 69 30.45 3.93 2.70
CA SER A 69 30.51 5.04 3.66
C SER A 69 29.11 5.47 4.18
N CYS A 70 28.05 5.09 3.48
CA CYS A 70 26.68 5.49 3.77
C CYS A 70 25.79 4.33 4.22
N ILE A 71 26.34 3.45 5.06
CA ILE A 71 25.57 2.42 5.77
C ILE A 71 25.16 2.95 7.15
N ARG A 72 23.90 2.71 7.54
CA ARG A 72 23.34 3.08 8.84
C ARG A 72 22.64 1.87 9.45
N TYR A 73 22.93 1.58 10.71
CA TYR A 73 22.24 0.53 11.47
C TYR A 73 21.34 1.17 12.52
N VAL A 74 20.07 0.79 12.50
CA VAL A 74 19.06 1.19 13.47
C VAL A 74 18.69 -0.02 14.32
N GLY A 75 18.70 0.13 15.64
CA GLY A 75 18.44 -0.98 16.55
C GLY A 75 18.06 -0.50 17.96
N LYS A 76 17.44 -1.39 18.73
CA LYS A 76 17.07 -1.09 20.13
C LYS A 76 18.34 -0.95 21.00
N LYS A 77 18.19 -0.38 22.20
CA LYS A 77 19.30 -0.24 23.16
C LYS A 77 19.95 -1.61 23.42
N GLY A 78 21.28 -1.67 23.35
CA GLY A 78 22.04 -2.92 23.53
C GLY A 78 22.32 -3.71 22.24
N SER A 79 21.73 -3.35 21.11
CA SER A 79 21.97 -4.03 19.81
C SER A 79 23.32 -3.71 19.15
N GLY A 80 24.09 -2.74 19.69
CA GLY A 80 25.29 -2.21 19.03
C GLY A 80 25.02 -1.28 17.84
N ALA A 81 23.76 -1.08 17.45
CA ALA A 81 23.38 -0.15 16.40
C ALA A 81 23.66 1.31 16.82
N LYS A 82 24.22 2.10 15.88
CA LYS A 82 24.54 3.51 16.11
C LYS A 82 23.29 4.38 16.33
N TYR A 83 22.16 4.03 15.73
CA TYR A 83 20.93 4.81 15.79
C TYR A 83 19.84 4.03 16.52
N SER A 84 19.14 4.72 17.43
CA SER A 84 17.98 4.20 18.16
C SER A 84 16.63 4.61 17.55
N LYS A 85 16.66 5.32 16.42
CA LYS A 85 15.49 5.82 15.67
C LYS A 85 15.78 5.82 14.17
N VAL A 86 14.81 5.42 13.36
CA VAL A 86 14.92 5.43 11.89
C VAL A 86 15.04 6.87 11.37
N LYS A 87 14.23 7.80 11.89
CA LYS A 87 14.28 9.21 11.53
C LYS A 87 15.65 9.84 11.77
N SER A 88 16.33 9.45 12.84
CA SER A 88 17.68 9.95 13.15
C SER A 88 18.72 9.41 12.16
N ALA A 89 18.60 8.16 11.73
CA ALA A 89 19.48 7.59 10.70
C ALA A 89 19.28 8.32 9.36
N VAL A 90 18.03 8.53 8.94
CA VAL A 90 17.70 9.32 7.73
C VAL A 90 18.27 10.74 7.81
N LYS A 91 18.08 11.44 8.94
CA LYS A 91 18.58 12.81 9.11
C LYS A 91 20.11 12.90 9.00
N SER A 92 20.82 11.84 9.37
CA SER A 92 22.29 11.80 9.33
C SER A 92 22.89 11.58 7.93
N ILE A 93 22.07 11.31 6.93
CA ILE A 93 22.53 11.20 5.54
C ILE A 93 22.79 12.62 5.01
N PRO A 94 23.96 12.90 4.43
CA PRO A 94 24.22 14.18 3.78
C PRO A 94 23.23 14.47 2.64
N ASP A 95 23.03 15.74 2.32
CA ASP A 95 22.28 16.11 1.13
C ASP A 95 23.18 15.97 -0.12
N GLY A 96 22.57 15.77 -1.29
CA GLY A 96 23.26 15.68 -2.57
C GLY A 96 23.92 14.33 -2.87
N MET A 97 23.56 13.26 -2.15
CA MET A 97 24.14 11.93 -2.42
C MET A 97 23.79 11.47 -3.83
N THR A 98 24.81 11.00 -4.56
CA THR A 98 24.67 10.36 -5.87
C THR A 98 24.75 8.84 -5.75
N GLU A 99 25.49 8.35 -4.77
CA GLU A 99 25.54 6.94 -4.39
C GLU A 99 24.44 6.59 -3.38
N ARG A 100 24.06 5.32 -3.35
CA ARG A 100 22.98 4.80 -2.51
C ARG A 100 23.41 4.64 -1.05
N CYS A 101 22.66 5.25 -0.15
CA CYS A 101 22.75 5.03 1.29
C CYS A 101 21.83 3.88 1.72
N VAL A 102 22.33 2.96 2.54
CA VAL A 102 21.56 1.81 3.03
C VAL A 102 21.33 1.94 4.53
N ILE A 103 20.07 1.95 4.94
CA ILE A 103 19.65 1.94 6.34
C ILE A 103 19.09 0.55 6.66
N TYR A 104 19.83 -0.20 7.46
CA TYR A 104 19.37 -1.46 8.04
C TYR A 104 18.53 -1.16 9.29
N VAL A 105 17.27 -1.58 9.27
CA VAL A 105 16.31 -1.40 10.36
C VAL A 105 16.17 -2.72 11.09
N GLY A 106 16.61 -2.75 12.34
CA GLY A 106 16.49 -3.93 13.20
C GLY A 106 15.04 -4.32 13.48
N GLU A 107 14.90 -5.47 14.11
CA GLU A 107 13.61 -5.97 14.59
C GLU A 107 12.99 -5.02 15.62
N GLY A 108 11.66 -4.89 15.55
CA GLY A 108 10.83 -4.13 16.46
C GLY A 108 9.81 -3.24 15.75
N VAL A 109 8.91 -2.70 16.57
CA VAL A 109 7.99 -1.63 16.20
C VAL A 109 8.65 -0.28 16.47
N TRP A 110 8.61 0.57 15.46
CA TRP A 110 9.20 1.91 15.41
C TRP A 110 8.07 2.93 15.26
N GLU A 111 7.59 3.45 16.40
CA GLU A 111 6.56 4.49 16.45
C GLU A 111 7.15 5.84 16.01
N GLU A 112 7.21 6.06 14.70
CA GLU A 112 7.90 7.19 14.11
C GLU A 112 7.17 7.73 12.89
N LYS A 113 7.05 9.06 12.82
CA LYS A 113 6.60 9.80 11.65
C LYS A 113 7.72 10.66 11.07
N PHE A 114 8.02 10.49 9.79
CA PHE A 114 9.09 11.24 9.13
C PHE A 114 8.95 11.34 7.61
N GLU A 115 9.68 12.29 7.04
CA GLU A 115 9.82 12.45 5.60
C GLU A 115 11.27 12.20 5.17
N ILE A 116 11.46 11.69 3.96
CA ILE A 116 12.74 11.59 3.27
C ILE A 116 12.76 12.64 2.16
N PRO A 117 13.43 13.79 2.35
CA PRO A 117 13.46 14.86 1.37
C PRO A 117 14.12 14.45 0.06
N LYS A 118 13.75 15.13 -1.03
CA LYS A 118 14.38 14.94 -2.34
C LYS A 118 15.89 15.17 -2.33
N THR A 119 16.37 16.05 -1.45
CA THR A 119 17.78 16.40 -1.34
C THR A 119 18.67 15.26 -0.86
N LYS A 120 18.14 14.17 -0.28
CA LYS A 120 18.96 13.09 0.26
C LYS A 120 19.62 12.18 -0.77
N GLY A 121 19.14 12.16 -2.02
CA GLY A 121 19.61 11.20 -3.03
C GLY A 121 19.08 9.77 -2.80
N PRO A 122 19.65 8.75 -3.45
CA PRO A 122 19.15 7.37 -3.40
C PRO A 122 19.27 6.74 -2.00
N ILE A 123 18.17 6.25 -1.45
CA ILE A 123 18.13 5.62 -0.12
C ILE A 123 17.50 4.22 -0.20
N THR A 124 18.06 3.27 0.53
CA THR A 124 17.43 1.99 0.83
C THR A 124 17.06 1.90 2.31
N LEU A 125 15.79 1.62 2.61
CA LEU A 125 15.36 1.12 3.92
C LEU A 125 15.22 -0.40 3.84
N LYS A 126 16.02 -1.13 4.61
CA LYS A 126 16.02 -2.59 4.62
C LYS A 126 15.75 -3.10 6.03
N GLY A 127 14.58 -3.69 6.23
CA GLY A 127 14.27 -4.36 7.49
C GLY A 127 14.85 -5.77 7.55
N VAL A 128 14.59 -6.44 8.67
CA VAL A 128 14.89 -7.88 8.84
C VAL A 128 13.89 -8.73 8.06
N SER A 129 12.62 -8.34 8.10
CA SER A 129 11.49 -8.86 7.33
C SER A 129 10.34 -7.86 7.45
N ALA A 130 9.38 -7.91 6.52
CA ALA A 130 8.17 -7.07 6.62
C ALA A 130 7.51 -7.19 7.99
N LEU A 131 7.58 -8.38 8.56
CA LEU A 131 6.94 -8.72 9.81
C LEU A 131 7.73 -8.10 10.96
N LYS A 132 9.04 -8.33 10.99
CA LYS A 132 9.89 -7.99 12.15
C LYS A 132 10.24 -6.52 12.24
N SER A 133 10.24 -5.78 11.13
CA SER A 133 10.62 -4.38 11.09
C SER A 133 9.40 -3.54 10.70
N VAL A 134 8.72 -2.95 11.68
CA VAL A 134 7.47 -2.21 11.47
C VAL A 134 7.68 -0.74 11.82
N ILE A 135 7.49 0.16 10.85
CA ILE A 135 7.41 1.59 11.09
C ILE A 135 5.94 1.98 11.10
N GLN A 136 5.47 2.57 12.21
CA GLN A 136 4.06 2.93 12.37
C GLN A 136 3.88 4.29 13.02
N TYR A 137 2.72 4.89 12.77
CA TYR A 137 2.25 6.09 13.46
C TYR A 137 0.73 6.24 13.27
N GLY A 138 0.04 6.88 14.22
CA GLY A 138 -1.40 7.16 14.12
C GLY A 138 -1.70 8.62 13.77
N ASP A 139 -2.06 8.88 12.51
CA ASP A 139 -2.46 10.22 12.05
C ASP A 139 -3.49 10.18 10.91
N TYR A 140 -4.24 11.27 10.74
CA TYR A 140 -5.32 11.36 9.75
C TYR A 140 -5.45 12.77 9.18
N ALA A 141 -6.13 12.91 8.05
CA ALA A 141 -6.10 14.12 7.24
C ALA A 141 -6.55 15.38 7.97
N GLU A 142 -7.65 15.31 8.73
CA GLU A 142 -8.17 16.45 9.48
C GLU A 142 -7.19 16.91 10.57
N LYS A 143 -6.63 15.97 11.35
CA LYS A 143 -5.60 16.27 12.37
C LYS A 143 -4.29 16.78 11.75
N ALA A 144 -3.87 16.18 10.64
CA ALA A 144 -2.63 16.54 9.95
C ALA A 144 -2.76 17.77 9.04
N GLY A 145 -4.00 18.26 8.82
CA GLY A 145 -4.34 19.36 7.92
C GLY A 145 -4.36 19.01 6.42
N SER A 146 -4.11 17.75 6.05
CA SER A 146 -4.35 17.20 4.70
C SER A 146 -4.07 15.69 4.65
N THR A 147 -4.64 14.97 3.69
CA THR A 147 -4.29 13.56 3.40
C THR A 147 -2.79 13.36 3.21
N SER A 148 -2.12 14.24 2.44
CA SER A 148 -0.67 14.12 2.19
C SER A 148 0.17 14.19 3.47
N LYS A 149 -0.25 15.03 4.43
CA LYS A 149 0.44 15.21 5.70
C LYS A 149 0.15 14.07 6.70
N SER A 150 -0.86 13.23 6.48
CA SER A 150 -1.17 12.11 7.37
C SER A 150 -0.19 10.93 7.28
N ALA A 151 0.67 10.91 6.26
CA ALA A 151 1.59 9.82 5.99
C ALA A 151 2.51 9.49 7.18
N THR A 152 2.54 8.22 7.61
CA THR A 152 3.54 7.71 8.57
C THR A 152 4.95 7.94 8.03
N VAL A 153 5.20 7.51 6.79
CA VAL A 153 6.43 7.83 6.06
C VAL A 153 6.09 8.47 4.72
N ALA A 154 6.73 9.61 4.42
CA ALA A 154 6.66 10.24 3.11
C ALA A 154 8.05 10.28 2.45
N VAL A 155 8.14 9.93 1.18
CA VAL A 155 9.40 9.87 0.44
C VAL A 155 9.33 10.72 -0.82
N MET A 156 10.25 11.66 -0.92
CA MET A 156 10.44 12.55 -2.08
C MET A 156 11.77 12.33 -2.80
N SER A 157 12.60 11.42 -2.27
CA SER A 157 13.91 11.04 -2.83
C SER A 157 13.73 10.09 -4.02
N ASP A 158 14.41 10.40 -5.12
CA ASP A 158 14.45 9.57 -6.33
C ASP A 158 15.32 8.32 -6.07
N TYR A 159 15.06 7.22 -6.77
CA TYR A 159 15.73 5.92 -6.58
C TYR A 159 15.60 5.33 -5.17
N PHE A 160 14.53 5.69 -4.46
CA PHE A 160 14.22 5.10 -3.16
C PHE A 160 13.96 3.60 -3.28
N LYS A 161 14.38 2.84 -2.28
CA LYS A 161 14.15 1.41 -2.21
C LYS A 161 13.71 1.00 -0.81
N ALA A 162 12.69 0.16 -0.71
CA ALA A 162 12.35 -0.52 0.54
C ALA A 162 12.34 -2.04 0.34
N GLU A 163 12.95 -2.75 1.27
CA GLU A 163 12.96 -4.21 1.32
C GLU A 163 12.58 -4.68 2.71
N ASP A 164 11.77 -5.74 2.78
CA ASP A 164 11.63 -6.53 4.00
C ASP A 164 11.23 -5.66 5.22
N ILE A 165 10.24 -4.77 5.05
CA ILE A 165 9.80 -3.81 6.07
C ILE A 165 8.29 -3.52 5.94
N THR A 166 7.63 -3.15 7.04
CA THR A 166 6.24 -2.70 7.04
C THR A 166 6.14 -1.20 7.32
N PHE A 167 5.24 -0.53 6.60
CA PHE A 167 4.77 0.81 6.91
C PHE A 167 3.29 0.75 7.30
N SER A 168 2.93 1.30 8.46
CA SER A 168 1.55 1.27 8.94
C SER A 168 1.06 2.65 9.39
N ASN A 169 -0.20 2.95 9.08
CA ASN A 169 -0.96 3.97 9.80
C ASN A 169 -1.96 3.28 10.72
N THR A 170 -1.88 3.60 12.01
CA THR A 170 -2.69 2.95 13.06
C THR A 170 -4.05 3.63 13.29
N HIS A 171 -4.39 4.68 12.51
CA HIS A 171 -5.72 5.29 12.55
C HIS A 171 -6.79 4.27 12.12
N PRO A 172 -7.89 4.10 12.89
CA PRO A 172 -8.93 3.13 12.57
C PRO A 172 -9.60 3.38 11.20
N PRO A 173 -10.02 2.33 10.47
CA PRO A 173 -10.80 2.49 9.25
C PRO A 173 -12.10 3.26 9.53
N PRO A 174 -12.35 4.37 8.82
CA PRO A 174 -13.58 5.13 9.04
C PRO A 174 -14.78 4.47 8.35
N PRO A 175 -16.03 4.81 8.77
CA PRO A 175 -17.20 4.47 7.98
C PRO A 175 -17.18 5.19 6.62
N GLY A 176 -17.89 4.63 5.64
CA GLY A 176 -18.03 5.25 4.31
C GLY A 176 -18.60 6.67 4.38
N GLY A 177 -17.99 7.59 3.63
CA GLY A 177 -18.43 8.98 3.57
C GLY A 177 -17.92 9.88 4.70
N ALA A 178 -17.16 9.34 5.66
CA ALA A 178 -16.53 10.16 6.69
C ALA A 178 -15.58 11.20 6.08
N VAL A 179 -15.69 12.45 6.54
CA VAL A 179 -14.87 13.56 6.07
C VAL A 179 -13.59 13.63 6.90
N GLY A 180 -12.45 13.84 6.23
CA GLY A 180 -11.17 14.12 6.91
C GLY A 180 -10.49 12.92 7.58
N GLN A 181 -11.00 11.70 7.41
CA GLN A 181 -10.50 10.49 8.07
C GLN A 181 -9.46 9.70 7.27
N GLN A 182 -9.00 10.23 6.13
CA GLN A 182 -7.96 9.60 5.31
C GLN A 182 -6.66 9.46 6.11
N ALA A 183 -6.02 8.29 6.08
CA ALA A 183 -4.89 7.96 6.94
C ALA A 183 -3.81 7.18 6.18
N VAL A 184 -2.82 7.90 5.69
CA VAL A 184 -1.79 7.35 4.81
C VAL A 184 -0.73 6.60 5.62
N ALA A 185 -0.44 5.34 5.26
CA ALA A 185 0.68 4.58 5.80
C ALA A 185 1.99 4.96 5.12
N PHE A 186 1.96 5.09 3.79
CA PHE A 186 3.14 5.44 3.01
C PHE A 186 2.79 6.36 1.85
N ARG A 187 3.58 7.42 1.66
CA ARG A 187 3.48 8.33 0.51
C ARG A 187 4.79 8.32 -0.26
N ILE A 188 4.72 8.07 -1.57
CA ILE A 188 5.87 8.14 -2.47
C ILE A 188 5.63 9.17 -3.57
N GLU A 189 6.60 10.03 -3.79
CA GLU A 189 6.60 11.00 -4.90
C GLU A 189 7.98 11.23 -5.56
N GLY A 190 9.00 10.52 -5.09
CA GLY A 190 10.31 10.45 -5.76
C GLY A 190 10.28 9.42 -6.89
N ASP A 191 10.92 9.73 -8.01
CA ASP A 191 10.88 8.89 -9.20
C ASP A 191 11.74 7.63 -9.04
N LYS A 192 11.40 6.56 -9.79
CA LYS A 192 12.18 5.31 -9.86
C LYS A 192 12.31 4.58 -8.52
N ALA A 193 11.20 4.41 -7.80
CA ALA A 193 11.20 3.75 -6.49
C ALA A 193 10.88 2.24 -6.57
N GLU A 194 11.53 1.45 -5.73
CA GLU A 194 11.39 -0.01 -5.70
C GLU A 194 10.93 -0.51 -4.32
N PHE A 195 9.99 -1.45 -4.30
CA PHE A 195 9.46 -2.06 -3.09
C PHE A 195 9.45 -3.58 -3.23
N TYR A 196 10.18 -4.29 -2.37
CA TYR A 196 10.26 -5.75 -2.40
C TYR A 196 9.88 -6.35 -1.05
N ARG A 197 8.85 -7.19 -1.02
CA ARG A 197 8.38 -7.82 0.23
C ARG A 197 8.13 -6.76 1.31
N VAL A 198 7.41 -5.71 0.92
CA VAL A 198 7.00 -4.61 1.81
C VAL A 198 5.53 -4.75 2.13
N ALA A 199 5.14 -4.49 3.38
CA ALA A 199 3.73 -4.39 3.74
C ALA A 199 3.32 -2.93 3.96
N PHE A 200 2.14 -2.58 3.45
CA PHE A 200 1.49 -1.29 3.64
C PHE A 200 0.15 -1.52 4.33
N LEU A 201 0.01 -1.04 5.56
CA LEU A 201 -1.14 -1.37 6.41
C LEU A 201 -1.88 -0.10 6.85
N GLY A 202 -3.15 0.01 6.48
CA GLY A 202 -3.99 1.13 6.90
C GLY A 202 -5.48 0.87 6.70
N GLY A 203 -6.25 1.95 6.78
CA GLY A 203 -7.68 1.99 6.49
C GLY A 203 -7.95 2.65 5.14
N GLN A 204 -8.55 3.84 5.18
CA GLN A 204 -8.75 4.67 4.00
C GLN A 204 -7.43 5.34 3.57
N ASP A 205 -7.16 5.35 2.26
CA ASP A 205 -5.99 6.02 1.65
C ASP A 205 -4.62 5.44 2.12
N THR A 206 -4.50 4.11 2.22
CA THR A 206 -3.31 3.45 2.80
C THR A 206 -1.99 3.76 2.08
N LEU A 207 -1.91 3.51 0.77
CA LEU A 207 -0.73 3.73 -0.07
C LEU A 207 -0.98 4.88 -1.03
N TYR A 208 -0.30 6.01 -0.77
CA TYR A 208 -0.36 7.18 -1.62
C TYR A 208 0.79 7.17 -2.63
N ASP A 209 0.57 6.51 -3.76
CA ASP A 209 1.44 6.54 -4.92
C ASP A 209 1.21 7.84 -5.73
N LYS A 210 1.83 8.92 -5.25
CA LYS A 210 1.43 10.28 -5.62
C LYS A 210 1.89 10.68 -7.03
N LYS A 211 3.13 10.37 -7.41
CA LYS A 211 3.73 10.64 -8.73
C LYS A 211 5.08 9.94 -8.86
N GLY A 212 5.56 9.73 -10.08
CA GLY A 212 6.82 9.02 -10.35
C GLY A 212 6.58 7.61 -10.87
N ARG A 213 7.66 6.94 -11.27
CA ARG A 213 7.67 5.54 -11.71
C ARG A 213 8.02 4.63 -10.54
N HIS A 214 7.14 3.68 -10.23
CA HIS A 214 7.34 2.81 -9.07
C HIS A 214 7.08 1.35 -9.43
N TYR A 215 7.85 0.47 -8.80
CA TYR A 215 7.74 -0.97 -8.96
C TYR A 215 7.58 -1.63 -7.59
N TYR A 216 6.48 -2.38 -7.45
CA TYR A 216 6.14 -3.10 -6.23
C TYR A 216 6.13 -4.59 -6.56
N LYS A 217 6.90 -5.39 -5.83
CA LYS A 217 7.04 -6.81 -6.08
C LYS A 217 6.89 -7.61 -4.80
N ASP A 218 6.01 -8.60 -4.84
CA ASP A 218 5.72 -9.49 -3.69
C ASP A 218 5.30 -8.69 -2.43
N CYS A 219 4.58 -7.57 -2.62
CA CYS A 219 4.11 -6.70 -1.53
C CYS A 219 2.73 -7.12 -1.00
N TYR A 220 2.45 -6.71 0.24
CA TYR A 220 1.13 -6.84 0.86
C TYR A 220 0.53 -5.46 1.13
N ILE A 221 -0.65 -5.19 0.59
CA ILE A 221 -1.33 -3.90 0.77
C ILE A 221 -2.72 -4.15 1.37
N LYS A 222 -2.98 -3.57 2.54
CA LYS A 222 -4.24 -3.74 3.27
C LYS A 222 -4.94 -2.39 3.48
N GLY A 223 -6.21 -2.30 3.11
CA GLY A 223 -7.02 -1.10 3.38
C GLY A 223 -8.50 -1.25 3.01
N SER A 224 -9.23 -0.14 3.03
CA SER A 224 -10.70 -0.14 2.85
C SER A 224 -11.16 0.71 1.66
N ILE A 225 -11.12 2.03 1.80
CA ILE A 225 -11.53 3.00 0.77
C ILE A 225 -10.27 3.54 0.09
N ASP A 226 -10.24 3.49 -1.25
CA ASP A 226 -9.20 4.07 -2.11
C ASP A 226 -7.78 3.71 -1.64
N PHE A 227 -7.58 2.48 -1.16
CA PHE A 227 -6.39 2.18 -0.38
C PHE A 227 -5.07 2.13 -1.19
N ILE A 228 -5.17 2.15 -2.53
CA ILE A 228 -4.06 2.46 -3.45
C ILE A 228 -4.47 3.63 -4.34
N PHE A 229 -3.88 4.80 -4.16
CA PHE A 229 -4.35 6.02 -4.82
C PHE A 229 -3.23 6.97 -5.21
N GLY A 230 -3.53 7.88 -6.14
CA GLY A 230 -2.62 8.91 -6.62
C GLY A 230 -2.37 8.89 -8.12
N ALA A 231 -1.34 9.62 -8.58
CA ALA A 231 -1.03 9.83 -9.99
C ALA A 231 0.31 9.19 -10.42
N GLY A 232 0.80 8.20 -9.68
CA GLY A 232 1.96 7.41 -10.09
C GLY A 232 1.80 6.68 -11.41
N ASN A 233 2.94 6.35 -12.01
CA ASN A 233 3.07 5.29 -13.01
C ASN A 233 3.61 4.06 -12.28
N ALA A 234 2.72 3.16 -11.86
CA ALA A 234 3.07 2.09 -10.92
C ALA A 234 2.73 0.71 -11.46
N PHE A 235 3.67 -0.21 -11.30
CA PHE A 235 3.52 -1.61 -11.66
C PHE A 235 3.64 -2.48 -10.40
N PHE A 236 2.56 -3.18 -10.07
CA PHE A 236 2.44 -4.09 -8.94
C PHE A 236 2.50 -5.52 -9.47
N GLU A 237 3.58 -6.23 -9.15
CA GLU A 237 3.82 -7.62 -9.57
C GLU A 237 3.66 -8.55 -8.37
N ARG A 238 2.78 -9.55 -8.51
CA ARG A 238 2.54 -10.58 -7.48
C ARG A 238 2.29 -10.02 -6.08
N CYS A 239 1.53 -8.94 -6.01
CA CYS A 239 1.14 -8.33 -4.74
C CYS A 239 -0.18 -8.92 -4.26
N ASN A 240 -0.36 -8.96 -2.93
CA ASN A 240 -1.64 -9.28 -2.31
C ASN A 240 -2.33 -7.98 -1.86
N LEU A 241 -3.54 -7.76 -2.36
CA LEU A 241 -4.38 -6.59 -2.12
C LEU A 241 -5.55 -7.04 -1.22
N ALA A 242 -5.44 -6.77 0.07
CA ALA A 242 -6.36 -7.27 1.09
C ALA A 242 -7.34 -6.18 1.54
N SER A 243 -8.59 -6.32 1.13
CA SER A 243 -9.68 -5.44 1.56
C SER A 243 -10.12 -5.74 2.99
N ILE A 244 -10.24 -4.68 3.79
CA ILE A 244 -10.91 -4.68 5.10
C ILE A 244 -12.15 -3.79 5.09
N ALA A 245 -12.68 -3.48 3.90
CA ALA A 245 -13.83 -2.60 3.77
C ALA A 245 -15.09 -3.20 4.39
N ASN A 246 -15.92 -2.34 4.96
CA ASN A 246 -17.31 -2.68 5.26
C ASN A 246 -18.13 -2.67 3.96
N PRO A 247 -19.20 -3.48 3.86
CA PRO A 247 -20.13 -3.42 2.73
C PRO A 247 -20.62 -1.99 2.50
N GLY A 248 -20.63 -1.53 1.24
CA GLY A 248 -21.15 -0.20 0.88
C GLY A 248 -20.11 0.92 0.77
N SER A 249 -18.85 0.70 1.16
CA SER A 249 -17.85 1.78 1.18
C SER A 249 -16.52 1.49 0.50
N GLY A 250 -16.19 0.25 0.13
CA GLY A 250 -14.82 -0.09 -0.28
C GLY A 250 -14.46 0.15 -1.75
N SER A 251 -13.19 0.46 -1.97
CA SER A 251 -12.57 0.56 -3.29
C SER A 251 -11.08 0.23 -3.20
N LEU A 252 -10.58 -0.60 -4.12
CA LEU A 252 -9.13 -0.88 -4.17
C LEU A 252 -8.34 0.35 -4.59
N THR A 253 -8.75 0.98 -5.69
CA THR A 253 -7.94 2.02 -6.33
C THR A 253 -8.67 3.34 -6.51
N ALA A 254 -7.91 4.44 -6.43
CA ALA A 254 -8.34 5.76 -6.88
C ALA A 254 -7.21 6.46 -7.65
N GLN A 255 -7.08 6.14 -8.94
CA GLN A 255 -6.00 6.65 -9.77
C GLN A 255 -6.35 8.04 -10.35
N LYS A 256 -5.39 8.97 -10.31
CA LYS A 256 -5.57 10.41 -10.55
C LYS A 256 -4.90 10.95 -11.82
N LYS A 257 -4.80 10.16 -12.89
CA LYS A 257 -4.37 10.67 -14.19
C LYS A 257 -5.35 11.73 -14.70
N THR A 258 -4.86 12.90 -15.09
CA THR A 258 -5.71 14.07 -15.43
C THR A 258 -5.67 14.51 -16.90
N SER A 259 -4.76 13.97 -17.69
CA SER A 259 -4.66 14.28 -19.11
C SER A 259 -4.24 13.06 -19.94
N LYS A 260 -4.58 13.03 -21.23
CA LYS A 260 -4.22 11.92 -22.14
C LYS A 260 -2.70 11.68 -22.21
N ASN A 261 -1.91 12.76 -22.16
CA ASN A 261 -0.47 12.77 -22.39
C ASN A 261 0.36 12.33 -21.17
N GLU A 262 -0.25 12.23 -19.99
CA GLU A 262 0.43 11.66 -18.81
C GLU A 262 0.64 10.15 -19.00
N MET A 263 1.82 9.65 -18.66
CA MET A 263 2.11 8.21 -18.68
C MET A 263 1.57 7.48 -17.45
N SER A 264 1.05 8.20 -16.45
CA SER A 264 0.55 7.65 -15.19
C SER A 264 -0.54 6.58 -15.36
N GLY A 265 -0.62 5.69 -14.38
CA GLY A 265 -1.54 4.56 -14.36
C GLY A 265 -1.08 3.50 -13.38
N PHE A 266 -1.99 2.62 -12.99
CA PHE A 266 -1.68 1.47 -12.16
C PHE A 266 -1.89 0.17 -12.93
N VAL A 267 -0.90 -0.72 -12.91
CA VAL A 267 -0.99 -2.07 -13.45
C VAL A 267 -0.78 -3.08 -12.34
N PHE A 268 -1.70 -4.02 -12.21
CA PHE A 268 -1.64 -5.14 -11.27
C PHE A 268 -1.46 -6.43 -12.05
N TYR A 269 -0.27 -7.01 -11.96
CA TYR A 269 0.16 -8.16 -12.75
C TYR A 269 0.35 -9.38 -11.85
N GLY A 270 -0.43 -10.43 -12.07
CA GLY A 270 -0.34 -11.67 -11.28
C GLY A 270 -0.63 -11.46 -9.80
N CYS A 271 -1.40 -10.43 -9.46
CA CYS A 271 -1.76 -10.10 -8.08
C CYS A 271 -2.88 -11.00 -7.58
N LEU A 272 -3.10 -10.96 -6.26
CA LEU A 272 -4.24 -11.57 -5.60
C LEU A 272 -5.06 -10.48 -4.89
N VAL A 273 -6.36 -10.46 -5.09
CA VAL A 273 -7.32 -9.58 -4.40
C VAL A 273 -8.15 -10.40 -3.44
N THR A 274 -8.05 -10.11 -2.14
CA THR A 274 -8.72 -10.87 -1.06
C THR A 274 -9.45 -9.95 -0.09
N GLY A 275 -10.18 -10.55 0.85
CA GLY A 275 -10.79 -9.86 1.98
C GLY A 275 -12.25 -9.52 1.77
N ASN A 276 -12.71 -8.48 2.45
CA ASN A 276 -14.12 -8.15 2.57
C ASN A 276 -14.64 -7.37 1.36
N GLY A 277 -15.95 -7.44 1.13
CA GLY A 277 -16.64 -6.70 0.08
C GLY A 277 -18.17 -6.72 0.24
N PRO A 278 -18.93 -6.29 -0.78
CA PRO A 278 -18.45 -5.89 -2.10
C PRO A 278 -17.66 -4.57 -2.11
N ILE A 279 -16.67 -4.48 -3.00
CA ILE A 279 -15.84 -3.28 -3.24
C ILE A 279 -15.73 -2.97 -4.74
N TYR A 280 -15.37 -1.76 -5.09
CA TYR A 280 -14.98 -1.41 -6.47
C TYR A 280 -13.51 -1.75 -6.72
N LEU A 281 -13.19 -2.25 -7.92
CA LEU A 281 -11.80 -2.38 -8.40
C LEU A 281 -11.10 -1.02 -8.49
N GLY A 282 -11.86 0.01 -8.83
CA GLY A 282 -11.33 1.37 -8.87
C GLY A 282 -12.38 2.45 -9.04
N ARG A 283 -12.05 3.64 -8.55
CA ARG A 283 -12.82 4.86 -8.73
C ARG A 283 -11.99 5.89 -9.49
N ALA A 284 -12.60 6.54 -10.46
CA ALA A 284 -11.92 7.46 -11.37
C ALA A 284 -11.65 8.81 -10.73
N TRP A 285 -10.75 8.91 -9.74
CA TRP A 285 -10.40 10.20 -9.11
C TRP A 285 -9.92 11.22 -10.15
N GLY A 286 -9.10 10.80 -11.11
CA GLY A 286 -8.69 11.59 -12.27
C GLY A 286 -9.60 11.41 -13.49
N THR A 287 -9.72 12.44 -14.32
CA THR A 287 -10.55 12.42 -15.54
C THR A 287 -10.04 11.46 -16.62
N TYR A 288 -8.75 11.11 -16.60
CA TYR A 288 -8.13 10.14 -17.51
C TYR A 288 -7.61 8.92 -16.75
N SER A 289 -8.23 8.61 -15.61
CA SER A 289 -7.81 7.53 -14.69
C SER A 289 -7.50 6.23 -15.45
N LYS A 290 -6.36 5.61 -15.15
CA LYS A 290 -5.91 4.37 -15.80
C LYS A 290 -5.59 3.31 -14.75
N VAL A 291 -6.30 2.19 -14.80
CA VAL A 291 -6.09 1.02 -13.93
C VAL A 291 -6.29 -0.25 -14.75
N VAL A 292 -5.34 -1.17 -14.70
CA VAL A 292 -5.42 -2.44 -15.44
C VAL A 292 -5.06 -3.60 -14.51
N PHE A 293 -5.92 -4.61 -14.46
CA PHE A 293 -5.64 -5.89 -13.82
C PHE A 293 -5.32 -6.95 -14.88
N VAL A 294 -4.22 -7.67 -14.70
CA VAL A 294 -3.65 -8.63 -15.65
C VAL A 294 -3.34 -9.91 -14.90
N TYR A 295 -3.88 -11.05 -15.34
CA TYR A 295 -3.69 -12.36 -14.68
C TYR A 295 -3.92 -12.35 -13.17
N THR A 296 -4.81 -11.46 -12.70
CA THR A 296 -5.06 -11.26 -11.28
C THR A 296 -6.14 -12.22 -10.81
N ASP A 297 -5.88 -12.89 -9.70
CA ASP A 297 -6.87 -13.67 -8.98
C ASP A 297 -7.72 -12.73 -8.11
N ILE A 298 -9.02 -12.67 -8.36
CA ILE A 298 -9.96 -11.78 -7.68
C ILE A 298 -10.92 -12.63 -6.84
N GLN A 299 -10.53 -12.89 -5.60
CA GLN A 299 -11.29 -13.68 -4.63
C GLN A 299 -12.25 -12.82 -3.79
N ALA A 300 -11.93 -11.54 -3.57
CA ALA A 300 -12.81 -10.64 -2.83
C ALA A 300 -14.13 -10.42 -3.58
N PRO A 301 -15.27 -10.22 -2.87
CA PRO A 301 -16.51 -9.81 -3.50
C PRO A 301 -16.34 -8.43 -4.18
N ILE A 302 -16.70 -8.34 -5.46
CA ILE A 302 -16.66 -7.10 -6.25
C ILE A 302 -18.08 -6.71 -6.64
N TYR A 303 -18.40 -5.41 -6.65
CA TYR A 303 -19.67 -4.94 -7.24
C TYR A 303 -19.80 -5.41 -8.70
N PRO A 304 -20.98 -5.84 -9.19
CA PRO A 304 -21.12 -6.25 -10.58
C PRO A 304 -20.57 -5.22 -11.58
N GLU A 305 -20.86 -3.93 -11.33
CA GLU A 305 -20.36 -2.79 -12.10
C GLU A 305 -18.82 -2.73 -12.15
N GLY A 306 -18.15 -3.20 -11.10
CA GLY A 306 -16.70 -3.29 -10.92
C GLY A 306 -16.00 -1.96 -10.71
N TRP A 307 -16.47 -0.90 -11.36
CA TRP A 307 -15.80 0.39 -11.42
C TRP A 307 -16.76 1.55 -11.17
N PHE A 308 -16.22 2.65 -10.64
CA PHE A 308 -17.00 3.86 -10.39
C PHE A 308 -16.40 5.07 -11.11
N ASN A 309 -17.20 5.76 -11.92
CA ASN A 309 -16.81 6.93 -12.70
C ASN A 309 -16.70 8.23 -11.88
N TRP A 310 -16.69 8.13 -10.54
CA TRP A 310 -16.71 9.29 -9.62
C TRP A 310 -18.00 10.15 -9.71
N GLY A 311 -19.09 9.58 -10.21
CA GLY A 311 -20.36 10.31 -10.42
C GLY A 311 -20.33 11.25 -11.63
N ASP A 312 -19.36 11.10 -12.54
CA ASP A 312 -19.17 11.97 -13.70
C ASP A 312 -19.13 11.15 -15.00
N PRO A 313 -20.26 11.06 -15.73
CA PRO A 313 -20.34 10.31 -16.99
C PRO A 313 -19.37 10.78 -18.07
N LYS A 314 -18.81 11.99 -17.98
CA LYS A 314 -17.81 12.46 -18.96
C LYS A 314 -16.52 11.64 -18.87
N ARG A 315 -16.19 11.10 -17.69
CA ARG A 315 -14.97 10.31 -17.47
C ARG A 315 -15.00 8.98 -18.19
N GLU A 316 -16.19 8.42 -18.44
CA GLU A 316 -16.39 7.14 -19.13
C GLU A 316 -15.76 7.13 -20.54
N LYS A 317 -15.63 8.31 -21.17
CA LYS A 317 -15.02 8.46 -22.50
C LYS A 317 -13.50 8.51 -22.47
N THR A 318 -12.88 8.72 -21.31
CA THR A 318 -11.46 9.08 -21.18
C THR A 318 -10.69 8.18 -20.23
N VAL A 319 -11.35 7.51 -19.28
CA VAL A 319 -10.72 6.52 -18.40
C VAL A 319 -10.30 5.27 -19.17
N TYR A 320 -9.31 4.57 -18.64
CA TYR A 320 -8.87 3.30 -19.18
C TYR A 320 -8.85 2.27 -18.04
N TYR A 321 -9.98 1.59 -17.86
CA TYR A 321 -10.15 0.52 -16.88
C TYR A 321 -10.27 -0.81 -17.59
N GLY A 322 -9.37 -1.73 -17.25
CA GLY A 322 -9.22 -2.99 -17.97
C GLY A 322 -9.02 -4.18 -17.06
N GLN A 323 -9.58 -5.31 -17.47
CA GLN A 323 -9.24 -6.64 -16.97
C GLN A 323 -8.69 -7.45 -18.14
N TYR A 324 -7.65 -8.24 -17.91
CA TYR A 324 -7.11 -9.19 -18.87
C TYR A 324 -6.83 -10.52 -18.19
N LYS A 325 -7.53 -11.58 -18.63
CA LYS A 325 -7.36 -12.95 -18.13
C LYS A 325 -7.33 -13.03 -16.59
N CYS A 326 -8.14 -12.19 -15.93
CA CYS A 326 -8.36 -12.26 -14.49
C CYS A 326 -9.32 -13.42 -14.20
N TYR A 327 -9.21 -14.02 -13.02
CA TYR A 327 -9.99 -15.20 -12.63
C TYR A 327 -10.38 -15.10 -11.15
N GLY A 328 -11.17 -16.07 -10.68
CA GLY A 328 -11.77 -16.03 -9.34
C GLY A 328 -13.19 -15.45 -9.34
N PRO A 329 -13.93 -15.61 -8.22
CA PRO A 329 -15.36 -15.26 -8.15
C PRO A 329 -15.66 -13.77 -8.36
N GLY A 330 -14.72 -12.87 -8.04
CA GLY A 330 -14.86 -11.43 -8.26
C GLY A 330 -14.45 -10.97 -9.66
N ALA A 331 -13.91 -11.85 -10.51
CA ALA A 331 -13.39 -11.48 -11.82
C ALA A 331 -14.45 -11.41 -12.94
N ASP A 332 -15.67 -11.90 -12.73
CA ASP A 332 -16.73 -11.93 -13.74
C ASP A 332 -16.98 -10.53 -14.34
N THR A 333 -16.83 -10.42 -15.66
CA THR A 333 -16.98 -9.18 -16.42
C THR A 333 -18.40 -8.96 -16.94
N SER A 334 -19.30 -9.93 -16.84
CA SER A 334 -20.64 -9.90 -17.47
C SER A 334 -21.53 -8.73 -17.01
N GLY A 335 -21.38 -8.31 -15.75
CA GLY A 335 -22.11 -7.19 -15.15
C GLY A 335 -21.36 -5.86 -15.13
N ARG A 336 -20.16 -5.78 -15.71
CA ARG A 336 -19.33 -4.57 -15.63
C ARG A 336 -19.96 -3.41 -16.37
N VAL A 337 -19.63 -2.21 -15.91
CA VAL A 337 -19.95 -0.98 -16.64
C VAL A 337 -19.45 -1.06 -18.09
N SER A 338 -20.28 -0.60 -19.04
CA SER A 338 -20.06 -0.74 -20.48
C SER A 338 -18.81 0.01 -21.01
N TRP A 339 -18.30 0.97 -20.24
CA TRP A 339 -17.09 1.74 -20.55
C TRP A 339 -15.80 1.11 -20.00
N SER A 340 -15.89 0.04 -19.21
CA SER A 340 -14.74 -0.79 -18.85
C SER A 340 -14.34 -1.71 -20.02
N LYS A 341 -13.15 -2.30 -19.94
CA LYS A 341 -12.58 -3.12 -21.02
C LYS A 341 -12.29 -4.52 -20.53
N ASP A 342 -12.86 -5.51 -21.21
CA ASP A 342 -12.31 -6.85 -21.24
C ASP A 342 -11.27 -6.89 -22.37
N LEU A 343 -9.99 -6.93 -22.01
CA LEU A 343 -8.90 -6.65 -22.94
C LEU A 343 -8.62 -7.85 -23.84
N SER A 344 -8.36 -7.60 -25.12
CA SER A 344 -7.78 -8.62 -26.01
C SER A 344 -6.28 -8.81 -25.74
N ASP A 345 -5.70 -9.89 -26.25
CA ASP A 345 -4.27 -10.16 -26.18
C ASP A 345 -3.44 -8.97 -26.74
N GLU A 346 -3.86 -8.36 -27.86
CA GLU A 346 -3.22 -7.16 -28.42
C GLU A 346 -3.30 -5.95 -27.50
N GLN A 347 -4.47 -5.71 -26.91
CA GLN A 347 -4.68 -4.57 -26.03
C GLN A 347 -3.91 -4.72 -24.71
N ALA A 348 -3.69 -5.96 -24.27
CA ALA A 348 -2.98 -6.26 -23.04
C ALA A 348 -1.45 -6.09 -23.15
N LYS A 349 -0.87 -6.22 -24.37
CA LYS A 349 0.60 -6.19 -24.60
C LYS A 349 1.38 -5.13 -23.79
N PRO A 350 0.95 -3.85 -23.72
CA PRO A 350 1.68 -2.82 -22.98
C PRO A 350 1.71 -3.02 -21.46
N PHE A 351 0.86 -3.89 -20.92
CA PHE A 351 0.69 -4.15 -19.49
C PHE A 351 1.24 -5.52 -19.06
N LEU A 352 1.83 -6.30 -19.99
CA LEU A 352 2.38 -7.63 -19.71
C LEU A 352 3.82 -7.61 -19.19
N SER A 353 4.45 -6.43 -19.17
CA SER A 353 5.84 -6.23 -18.75
C SER A 353 5.95 -5.02 -17.83
N ASN A 354 6.94 -5.06 -16.93
CA ASN A 354 7.32 -3.92 -16.09
C ASN A 354 7.98 -2.78 -16.91
N ASP A 355 8.19 -2.94 -18.21
CA ASP A 355 8.49 -1.84 -19.14
C ASP A 355 7.39 -0.76 -19.14
N PHE A 356 6.19 -1.07 -18.65
CA PHE A 356 5.15 -0.07 -18.37
C PHE A 356 5.67 1.11 -17.51
N VAL A 357 6.63 0.83 -16.62
CA VAL A 357 7.31 1.83 -15.79
C VAL A 357 8.76 2.07 -16.21
N ASP A 358 9.12 1.73 -17.45
CA ASP A 358 10.49 1.78 -17.99
C ASP A 358 11.53 1.03 -17.13
N ALA A 359 11.12 -0.06 -16.46
CA ALA A 359 11.94 -0.76 -15.46
C ALA A 359 13.36 -1.10 -15.94
N SER A 360 13.52 -1.51 -17.19
CA SER A 360 14.80 -1.80 -17.83
C SER A 360 15.80 -0.63 -17.81
N SER A 361 15.34 0.61 -17.67
CA SER A 361 16.19 1.82 -17.63
C SER A 361 16.62 2.24 -16.21
N TRP A 362 16.15 1.58 -15.15
CA TRP A 362 16.49 2.02 -13.78
C TRP A 362 16.52 0.94 -12.69
N ILE A 363 15.88 -0.21 -12.90
CA ILE A 363 15.89 -1.33 -11.95
C ILE A 363 17.10 -2.23 -12.23
N GLY A 364 18.12 -2.14 -11.36
CA GLY A 364 19.36 -2.91 -11.49
C GLY A 364 19.13 -4.42 -11.45
N LYS A 365 20.06 -5.18 -12.04
CA LYS A 365 20.08 -6.64 -11.89
C LYS A 365 20.19 -7.00 -10.40
N LYS A 366 19.36 -7.94 -9.94
CA LYS A 366 19.53 -8.57 -8.63
C LYS A 366 20.58 -9.66 -8.68
#